data_AF-A0A7C2KP43-F1
#
_entry.id   AF-A0A7C2KP43-F1
#
_cell.length_a   1.000
_cell.length_b   1.000
_cell.length_c   1.000
_cell.angle_alpha   90.00
_cell.angle_beta   90.00
_cell.angle_gamma   90.00
#
_symmetry.space_group_name_H-M   'P 1'
#
loop_
_entity.id
_entity.type
_entity.pdbx_description
1 polymer ?
#
loop_
_entity_poly.entity_id
_entity_poly.type
_entity_poly.pdbx_seq_one_letter_code
_entity_poly.pdbx_strand_id
1 'polypeptide(L)'
;MNSVHRSPRFCPNCGALLPNGNPRFCIECGHQLQPLPAPEATSSSPGSIMTVRLPNARVEQSVIGGTIRLPSSGAIPPGMWVLDEPPGAQHVVAIYAPLRAVVGGWSGLSGNGWRREKRYAISGSRMAHTFTAERVWFPAPGCGGGIQLHVTIAATAESEEGKSRLGFRYREGSDPPMQVIRAEWRNANGEVIQHQPLPEIQIMAPPRVLRVSDVRETIRQMSADEMKHWLAGSAVQGTYRLVGGNVQQRTPAGRGLVLTEVATDSTKRRSWWQRLLVPGPTLYHVRVEHPLTIELGEWKRQVKQIKREAAGLGLDIETDAVIEWWLDRYAYDGVIFHGAAQRYQFDRVIVVFRRGQLAAV
;
A
#
# COMPACT_ATOMS: atom_id res chain seq x y z
N MET A 1 3.78 7.97 -47.71
CA MET A 1 4.30 6.60 -47.53
C MET A 1 4.27 6.29 -46.04
N ASN A 2 3.29 5.52 -45.58
CA ASN A 2 3.10 5.20 -44.16
C ASN A 2 4.01 4.02 -43.77
N SER A 3 5.09 4.28 -43.05
CA SER A 3 5.90 3.24 -42.43
C SER A 3 5.15 2.65 -41.22
N VAL A 4 4.59 1.46 -41.39
CA VAL A 4 4.07 0.65 -40.29
C VAL A 4 5.25 0.23 -39.42
N HIS A 5 5.52 0.97 -38.33
CA HIS A 5 6.50 0.57 -37.33
C HIS A 5 6.02 -0.73 -36.66
N ARG A 6 6.60 -1.86 -37.06
CA ARG A 6 6.47 -3.12 -36.32
C ARG A 6 7.30 -3.00 -35.04
N SER A 7 6.63 -3.07 -33.90
CA SER A 7 7.30 -3.11 -32.61
C SER A 7 8.19 -4.36 -32.50
N PRO A 8 9.39 -4.23 -31.91
CA PRO A 8 10.30 -5.35 -31.76
C PRO A 8 9.67 -6.44 -30.89
N ARG A 9 9.85 -7.70 -31.29
CA ARG A 9 9.29 -8.87 -30.59
C ARG A 9 10.14 -9.30 -29.40
N PHE A 10 11.40 -8.85 -29.33
CA PHE A 10 12.37 -9.16 -28.29
C PHE A 10 13.02 -7.88 -27.77
N CYS A 11 13.43 -7.88 -26.51
CA CYS A 11 14.14 -6.78 -25.90
C CYS A 11 15.54 -6.66 -26.52
N PRO A 12 15.94 -5.47 -27.00
CA PRO A 12 17.26 -5.27 -27.59
C PRO A 12 18.40 -5.34 -26.55
N ASN A 13 18.08 -5.19 -25.25
CA ASN A 13 19.08 -5.18 -24.18
C ASN A 13 19.33 -6.57 -23.57
N CYS A 14 18.28 -7.34 -23.29
CA CYS A 14 18.42 -8.65 -22.61
C CYS A 14 17.95 -9.85 -23.45
N GLY A 15 17.40 -9.63 -24.65
CA GLY A 15 16.91 -10.71 -25.52
C GLY A 15 15.57 -11.33 -25.12
N ALA A 16 14.95 -10.92 -24.01
CA ALA A 16 13.67 -11.45 -23.55
C ALA A 16 12.51 -11.17 -24.53
N LEU A 17 11.56 -12.11 -24.65
CA LEU A 17 10.36 -11.94 -25.48
C LEU A 17 9.48 -10.82 -24.90
N LEU A 18 9.10 -9.86 -25.75
CA LEU A 18 8.29 -8.72 -25.35
C LEU A 18 6.79 -9.07 -25.41
N PRO A 19 5.99 -8.65 -24.42
CA PRO A 19 4.55 -8.88 -24.44
C PRO A 19 3.88 -8.16 -25.61
N ASN A 20 2.78 -8.72 -26.12
CA ASN A 20 2.01 -8.12 -27.20
C ASN A 20 1.43 -6.76 -26.77
N GLY A 21 1.35 -5.79 -27.69
CA GLY A 21 0.70 -4.50 -27.42
C GLY A 21 1.64 -3.30 -27.20
N ASN A 22 2.81 -3.27 -27.83
CA ASN A 22 3.77 -2.14 -27.82
C ASN A 22 4.23 -1.76 -26.39
N PRO A 23 4.92 -2.66 -25.69
CA PRO A 23 5.41 -2.39 -24.34
C PRO A 23 6.41 -1.24 -24.35
N ARG A 24 6.27 -0.32 -23.38
CA ARG A 24 7.17 0.83 -23.22
C ARG A 24 8.51 0.46 -22.57
N PHE A 25 8.53 -0.63 -21.81
CA PHE A 25 9.70 -1.15 -21.10
C PHE A 25 9.75 -2.68 -21.20
N CYS A 26 10.95 -3.25 -21.12
CA CYS A 26 11.12 -4.68 -20.94
C CYS A 26 10.78 -5.06 -19.49
N ILE A 27 9.87 -6.03 -19.32
CA ILE A 27 9.45 -6.50 -17.99
C ILE A 27 10.54 -7.30 -17.26
N GLU A 28 11.49 -7.87 -18.00
CA GLU A 28 12.57 -8.69 -17.43
C GLU A 28 13.75 -7.83 -16.97
N CYS A 29 14.16 -6.84 -17.75
CA CYS A 29 15.38 -6.05 -17.48
C CYS A 29 15.15 -4.54 -17.31
N GLY A 30 13.91 -4.06 -17.43
CA GLY A 30 13.56 -2.65 -17.27
C GLY A 30 13.98 -1.73 -18.42
N HIS A 31 14.60 -2.25 -19.49
CA HIS A 31 15.08 -1.44 -20.60
C HIS A 31 13.94 -0.73 -21.34
N GLN A 32 14.10 0.57 -21.60
CA GLN A 32 13.10 1.41 -22.26
C GLN A 32 13.08 1.13 -23.78
N LEU A 33 11.89 0.84 -24.31
CA LEU A 33 11.67 0.42 -25.70
C LEU A 33 11.11 1.54 -26.58
N GLN A 34 10.55 2.59 -25.96
CA GLN A 34 10.07 3.79 -26.63
C GLN A 34 10.45 5.04 -25.83
N PRO A 35 10.89 6.13 -26.49
CA PRO A 35 11.05 7.42 -25.84
C PRO A 35 9.72 7.85 -25.21
N LEU A 36 9.76 8.27 -23.94
CA LEU A 36 8.63 8.93 -23.29
C LEU A 36 8.36 10.24 -24.05
N PRO A 37 7.10 10.57 -24.39
CA PRO A 37 6.80 11.93 -24.83
C PRO A 37 7.25 12.88 -23.73
N ALA A 38 8.06 13.88 -24.09
CA ALA A 38 8.54 14.88 -23.16
C ALA A 38 7.32 15.55 -22.49
N PRO A 39 7.35 15.76 -21.16
CA PRO A 39 6.29 16.50 -20.52
C PRO A 39 6.32 17.94 -21.03
N GLU A 40 5.30 18.32 -21.79
CA GLU A 40 5.05 19.73 -22.09
C GLU A 40 4.85 20.45 -20.76
N ALA A 41 5.80 21.33 -20.43
CA ALA A 41 5.66 22.29 -19.35
C ALA A 41 4.45 23.18 -19.67
N THR A 42 3.33 22.89 -19.02
CA THR A 42 2.16 23.77 -19.10
C THR A 42 2.41 24.94 -18.16
N SER A 43 2.70 26.08 -18.77
CA SER A 43 2.71 27.39 -18.16
C SER A 43 1.39 27.62 -17.41
N SER A 44 1.53 27.96 -16.13
CA SER A 44 0.46 28.37 -15.24
C SER A 44 -0.11 29.72 -15.66
N SER A 45 -1.42 29.75 -15.95
CA SER A 45 -2.23 30.98 -15.92
C SER A 45 -3.12 30.98 -14.67
N PRO A 46 -3.35 32.14 -14.03
CA PRO A 46 -4.06 32.22 -12.76
C PRO A 46 -5.58 32.19 -12.97
N GLY A 47 -6.27 31.44 -12.10
CA GLY A 47 -7.73 31.49 -11.98
C GLY A 47 -8.47 30.29 -12.58
N SER A 48 -8.43 29.15 -11.89
CA SER A 48 -9.48 28.13 -11.96
C SER A 48 -9.32 27.20 -10.76
N ILE A 49 -10.44 26.82 -10.14
CA ILE A 49 -10.49 26.01 -8.91
C ILE A 49 -9.76 24.70 -9.18
N MET A 50 -8.52 24.60 -8.68
CA MET A 50 -7.61 23.50 -8.98
C MET A 50 -8.05 22.26 -8.21
N THR A 51 -8.70 21.38 -8.94
CA THR A 51 -8.80 19.97 -8.62
C THR A 51 -7.41 19.39 -8.35
N VAL A 52 -7.18 18.79 -7.18
CA VAL A 52 -5.93 18.09 -6.89
C VAL A 52 -6.05 16.64 -7.39
N ARG A 53 -5.19 16.28 -8.35
CA ARG A 53 -4.97 14.89 -8.77
C ARG A 53 -4.03 14.24 -7.75
N LEU A 54 -4.31 13.01 -7.28
CA LEU A 54 -3.36 12.24 -6.46
C LEU A 54 -2.26 11.68 -7.37
N PRO A 55 -1.05 12.27 -7.46
CA PRO A 55 -0.12 11.92 -8.53
C PRO A 55 0.45 10.51 -8.35
N ASN A 56 0.46 10.02 -7.12
CA ASN A 56 0.86 8.65 -6.81
C ASN A 56 -0.23 7.61 -7.11
N ALA A 57 -1.50 7.99 -7.17
CA ALA A 57 -2.59 7.03 -7.40
C ALA A 57 -2.71 6.51 -8.84
N ARG A 58 -1.88 7.03 -9.77
CA ARG A 58 -1.92 6.74 -11.23
C ARG A 58 -0.70 5.97 -11.75
N VAL A 59 0.13 5.48 -10.85
CA VAL A 59 1.32 4.67 -11.14
C VAL A 59 1.18 3.39 -10.32
N GLU A 60 1.69 2.25 -10.81
CA GLU A 60 1.79 1.03 -9.99
C GLU A 60 2.55 1.38 -8.70
N GLN A 61 1.81 1.42 -7.59
CA GLN A 61 2.36 1.81 -6.29
C GLN A 61 2.78 0.54 -5.57
N SER A 62 4.05 0.20 -5.68
CA SER A 62 4.71 -0.70 -4.75
C SER A 62 5.33 0.12 -3.62
N VAL A 63 5.27 -0.43 -2.41
CA VAL A 63 6.12 0.05 -1.32
C VAL A 63 7.51 -0.47 -1.69
N ILE A 64 8.47 0.43 -1.94
CA ILE A 64 9.86 0.06 -2.21
C ILE A 64 10.73 0.87 -1.25
N GLY A 65 11.47 0.16 -0.38
CA GLY A 65 12.53 0.76 0.45
C GLY A 65 12.05 1.82 1.45
N GLY A 66 10.80 1.74 1.92
CA GLY A 66 10.37 2.54 3.06
C GLY A 66 10.12 4.02 2.83
N THR A 67 10.12 4.52 1.59
CA THR A 67 9.74 5.92 1.38
C THR A 67 8.81 5.99 0.20
N ILE A 68 7.65 6.65 0.35
CA ILE A 68 6.91 7.14 -0.81
C ILE A 68 7.61 8.41 -1.28
N ARG A 69 8.89 8.31 -1.62
CA ARG A 69 9.50 9.31 -2.46
C ARG A 69 9.10 8.89 -3.86
N LEU A 70 8.03 9.47 -4.38
CA LEU A 70 7.74 9.33 -5.79
C LEU A 70 8.93 9.94 -6.53
N PRO A 71 9.70 9.16 -7.32
CA PRO A 71 10.81 9.70 -8.09
C PRO A 71 10.35 10.80 -9.06
N SER A 72 9.05 10.86 -9.36
CA SER A 72 8.45 11.70 -10.40
C SER A 72 7.87 13.03 -9.94
N SER A 73 7.63 13.29 -8.64
CA SER A 73 6.88 14.50 -8.23
C SER A 73 7.67 15.58 -7.51
N GLY A 74 8.90 15.32 -7.08
CA GLY A 74 9.72 16.30 -6.34
C GLY A 74 9.18 16.70 -4.95
N ALA A 75 7.96 16.28 -4.60
CA ALA A 75 7.31 16.65 -3.35
C ALA A 75 7.95 15.97 -2.14
N ILE A 76 8.15 16.75 -1.07
CA ILE A 76 8.84 16.30 0.14
C ILE A 76 7.81 15.83 1.18
N PRO A 77 7.80 14.54 1.57
CA PRO A 77 6.87 14.02 2.58
C PRO A 77 7.10 14.62 3.98
N PRO A 78 6.11 14.49 4.89
CA PRO A 78 6.32 14.81 6.29
C PRO A 78 7.46 13.99 6.88
N GLY A 79 8.23 14.59 7.78
CA GLY A 79 9.39 13.97 8.44
C GLY A 79 10.65 13.85 7.57
N MET A 80 10.61 14.28 6.30
CA MET A 80 11.72 14.10 5.34
C MET A 80 12.43 15.40 4.94
N TRP A 81 12.01 16.55 5.47
CA TRP A 81 12.69 17.82 5.27
C TRP A 81 13.81 18.02 6.27
N VAL A 82 15.04 18.15 5.77
CA VAL A 82 16.27 18.13 6.56
C VAL A 82 17.00 19.48 6.63
N LEU A 83 16.40 20.55 6.09
CA LEU A 83 16.97 21.90 6.16
C LEU A 83 16.43 22.63 7.38
N ASP A 84 17.23 23.53 7.95
CA ASP A 84 16.83 24.35 9.09
C ASP A 84 15.74 25.35 8.71
N GLU A 85 15.81 25.95 7.53
CA GLU A 85 14.74 26.83 7.06
C GLU A 85 13.51 26.00 6.65
N PRO A 86 12.28 26.45 6.95
CA PRO A 86 11.08 25.80 6.45
C PRO A 86 10.92 25.96 4.93
N PRO A 87 10.19 25.04 4.26
CA PRO A 87 9.90 25.16 2.84
C PRO A 87 9.20 26.47 2.48
N GLY A 88 9.82 27.26 1.61
CA GLY A 88 9.21 28.42 0.96
C GLY A 88 8.41 28.10 -0.32
N ALA A 89 7.93 29.14 -1.00
CA ALA A 89 7.03 29.06 -2.16
C ALA A 89 7.57 28.29 -3.38
N GLN A 90 8.90 28.14 -3.48
CA GLN A 90 9.57 27.40 -4.55
C GLN A 90 9.57 25.88 -4.34
N HIS A 91 9.15 25.41 -3.17
CA HIS A 91 9.18 23.99 -2.82
C HIS A 91 7.80 23.35 -2.98
N VAL A 92 7.81 22.03 -3.19
CA VAL A 92 6.60 21.21 -3.19
C VAL A 92 6.67 20.29 -1.97
N VAL A 93 5.62 20.29 -1.15
CA VAL A 93 5.47 19.39 0.00
C VAL A 93 4.31 18.43 -0.24
N ALA A 94 4.42 17.23 0.33
CA ALA A 94 3.40 16.20 0.21
C ALA A 94 2.60 16.03 1.51
N ILE A 95 1.28 15.84 1.41
CA ILE A 95 0.45 15.39 2.52
C ILE A 95 -0.31 14.12 2.16
N TYR A 96 -0.44 13.19 3.12
CA TYR A 96 -1.19 11.96 2.91
C TYR A 96 -2.65 12.13 3.33
N ALA A 97 -3.56 11.97 2.38
CA ALA A 97 -4.99 11.97 2.67
C ALA A 97 -5.38 10.71 3.50
N PRO A 98 -6.37 10.78 4.42
CA PRO A 98 -6.89 9.63 5.16
C PRO A 98 -7.66 8.69 4.23
N LEU A 99 -6.96 7.89 3.44
CA LEU A 99 -7.60 7.03 2.45
C LEU A 99 -7.32 5.57 2.74
N ARG A 100 -8.30 4.75 2.41
CA ARG A 100 -8.21 3.30 2.44
C ARG A 100 -8.19 2.74 1.02
N ALA A 101 -7.27 1.82 0.77
CA ALA A 101 -7.20 1.11 -0.50
C ALA A 101 -8.44 0.21 -0.69
N VAL A 102 -9.07 0.35 -1.85
CA VAL A 102 -10.20 -0.48 -2.32
C VAL A 102 -9.92 -0.98 -3.74
N VAL A 103 -10.73 -1.93 -4.22
CA VAL A 103 -10.60 -2.41 -5.61
C VAL A 103 -10.80 -1.24 -6.56
N GLY A 104 -9.81 -0.98 -7.42
CA GLY A 104 -9.84 0.08 -8.43
C GLY A 104 -9.73 1.51 -7.90
N GLY A 105 -9.25 1.73 -6.66
CA GLY A 105 -8.95 3.08 -6.17
C GLY A 105 -8.88 3.21 -4.65
N TRP A 106 -9.38 4.34 -4.16
CA TRP A 106 -9.28 4.76 -2.77
C TRP A 106 -10.65 5.18 -2.22
N SER A 107 -10.84 5.07 -0.91
CA SER A 107 -12.04 5.58 -0.24
C SER A 107 -11.70 6.36 1.02
N GLY A 108 -12.39 7.49 1.22
CA GLY A 108 -12.43 8.21 2.49
C GLY A 108 -13.77 7.98 3.18
N LEU A 109 -13.74 7.74 4.49
CA LEU A 109 -14.93 7.46 5.30
C LEU A 109 -15.00 8.42 6.50
N SER A 110 -16.20 8.93 6.77
CA SER A 110 -16.51 9.71 7.95
C SER A 110 -16.19 8.90 9.21
N GLY A 111 -15.47 9.51 10.15
CA GLY A 111 -14.98 8.84 11.37
C GLY A 111 -13.63 8.12 11.20
N ASN A 112 -13.15 7.94 9.96
CA ASN A 112 -11.84 7.38 9.66
C ASN A 112 -10.93 8.46 9.06
N GLY A 113 -10.68 9.51 9.83
CA GLY A 113 -9.86 10.66 9.43
C GLY A 113 -10.60 11.74 8.62
N TRP A 114 -11.83 11.47 8.17
CA TRP A 114 -12.70 12.48 7.55
C TRP A 114 -13.86 12.87 8.46
N ARG A 115 -14.24 14.14 8.41
CA ARG A 115 -15.45 14.69 9.02
C ARG A 115 -16.42 15.09 7.92
N ARG A 116 -17.71 14.80 8.09
CA ARG A 116 -18.77 15.26 7.18
C ARG A 116 -19.25 16.63 7.63
N GLU A 117 -19.22 17.63 6.75
CA GLU A 117 -19.62 19.00 7.10
C GLU A 117 -20.93 19.41 6.46
N LYS A 118 -20.93 19.61 5.14
CA LYS A 118 -22.03 20.24 4.41
C LYS A 118 -22.70 19.25 3.47
N ARG A 119 -24.02 19.41 3.32
CA ARG A 119 -24.78 18.82 2.21
C ARG A 119 -25.58 19.92 1.53
N TYR A 120 -25.63 19.89 0.21
CA TYR A 120 -26.41 20.84 -0.58
C TYR A 120 -26.96 20.17 -1.84
N ALA A 121 -28.11 20.65 -2.30
CA ALA A 121 -28.74 20.14 -3.51
C ALA A 121 -27.92 20.55 -4.74
N ILE A 122 -27.84 19.65 -5.72
CA ILE A 122 -27.25 19.88 -7.05
C ILE A 122 -28.26 19.44 -8.13
N SER A 123 -28.03 19.81 -9.38
CA SER A 123 -28.98 19.58 -10.48
C SER A 123 -29.41 18.12 -10.64
N GLY A 124 -30.70 17.89 -10.90
CA GLY A 124 -31.26 16.59 -11.27
C GLY A 124 -31.53 15.64 -10.09
N SER A 125 -32.17 16.11 -9.02
CA SER A 125 -32.49 15.34 -7.80
C SER A 125 -31.26 14.65 -7.17
N ARG A 126 -30.16 15.40 -7.11
CA ARG A 126 -28.90 14.94 -6.52
C ARG A 126 -28.49 15.85 -5.37
N MET A 127 -27.68 15.29 -4.48
CA MET A 127 -27.12 15.94 -3.31
C MET A 127 -25.60 15.81 -3.33
N ALA A 128 -24.89 16.91 -3.16
CA ALA A 128 -23.46 16.92 -2.90
C ALA A 128 -23.19 16.88 -1.39
N HIS A 129 -22.23 16.05 -0.98
CA HIS A 129 -21.79 15.92 0.42
C HIS A 129 -20.31 16.27 0.49
N THR A 130 -19.95 17.23 1.34
CA THR A 130 -18.55 17.64 1.57
C THR A 130 -17.99 16.97 2.81
N PHE A 131 -16.79 16.43 2.67
CA PHE A 131 -15.99 15.79 3.70
C PHE A 131 -14.68 16.57 3.87
N THR A 132 -14.26 16.85 5.09
CA THR A 132 -13.01 17.55 5.39
C THR A 132 -12.07 16.71 6.24
N ALA A 133 -10.77 16.89 6.06
CA ALA A 133 -9.74 16.28 6.88
C ALA A 133 -8.63 17.29 7.15
N GLU A 134 -8.11 17.29 8.38
CA GLU A 134 -6.94 18.07 8.75
C GLU A 134 -5.69 17.20 8.65
N ARG A 135 -4.64 17.78 8.09
CA ARG A 135 -3.34 17.16 7.91
C ARG A 135 -2.24 18.10 8.34
N VAL A 136 -1.18 17.52 8.88
CA VAL A 136 0.00 18.26 9.31
C VAL A 136 1.17 17.76 8.51
N TRP A 137 1.82 18.67 7.81
CA TRP A 137 3.17 18.45 7.31
C TRP A 137 4.15 19.02 8.32
N PHE A 138 5.22 18.27 8.57
CA PHE A 138 6.24 18.63 9.55
C PHE A 138 7.62 18.21 9.01
N PRO A 139 8.70 18.89 9.44
CA PRO A 139 10.05 18.56 9.02
C PRO A 139 10.62 17.33 9.76
N ALA A 140 11.81 16.89 9.38
CA ALA A 140 12.57 15.91 10.16
C ALA A 140 12.85 16.45 11.58
N PRO A 141 13.08 15.58 12.59
CA PRO A 141 13.38 16.02 13.94
C PRO A 141 14.59 16.99 13.98
N GLY A 142 14.38 18.16 14.57
CA GLY A 142 15.41 19.21 14.68
C GLY A 142 15.50 20.18 13.49
N CYS A 143 14.70 20.00 12.44
CA CYS A 143 14.76 20.81 11.21
C CYS A 143 13.53 21.74 11.07
N GLY A 144 13.51 22.57 10.03
CA GLY A 144 12.37 23.37 9.58
C GLY A 144 11.89 24.43 10.57
N GLY A 145 12.80 25.01 11.35
CA GLY A 145 12.54 26.19 12.19
C GLY A 145 11.54 25.96 13.34
N GLY A 146 11.23 24.71 13.67
CA GLY A 146 10.23 24.38 14.70
C GLY A 146 8.79 24.70 14.30
N ILE A 147 8.50 24.80 13.00
CA ILE A 147 7.16 25.12 12.48
C ILE A 147 6.56 23.94 11.72
N GLN A 148 5.23 23.89 11.65
CA GLN A 148 4.47 22.86 10.97
C GLN A 148 3.41 23.48 10.07
N LEU A 149 3.16 22.86 8.92
CA LEU A 149 2.16 23.31 7.98
C LEU A 149 0.86 22.53 8.22
N HIS A 150 -0.15 23.24 8.72
CA HIS A 150 -1.49 22.71 8.93
C HIS A 150 -2.32 22.91 7.67
N VAL A 151 -2.82 21.81 7.10
CA VAL A 151 -3.56 21.78 5.85
C VAL A 151 -4.94 21.18 6.09
N THR A 152 -5.99 21.86 5.65
CA THR A 152 -7.33 21.29 5.56
C THR A 152 -7.63 20.92 4.12
N ILE A 153 -7.92 19.65 3.89
CA ILE A 153 -8.36 19.13 2.60
C ILE A 153 -9.85 18.85 2.61
N ALA A 154 -10.51 19.02 1.46
CA ALA A 154 -11.92 18.71 1.28
C ALA A 154 -12.12 17.76 0.10
N ALA A 155 -13.10 16.88 0.23
CA ALA A 155 -13.62 16.04 -0.83
C ALA A 155 -15.14 16.15 -0.93
N THR A 156 -15.69 15.96 -2.12
CA THR A 156 -17.13 16.05 -2.39
C THR A 156 -17.58 14.77 -3.08
N ALA A 157 -18.74 14.25 -2.67
CA ALA A 157 -19.38 13.12 -3.34
C ALA A 157 -20.86 13.38 -3.57
N GLU A 158 -21.37 12.88 -4.69
CA GLU A 158 -22.77 13.00 -5.07
C GLU A 158 -23.59 11.78 -4.65
N SER A 159 -24.83 11.99 -4.25
CA SER A 159 -25.86 10.94 -4.11
C SER A 159 -27.17 11.39 -4.71
N GLU A 160 -28.10 10.46 -4.90
CA GLU A 160 -29.51 10.83 -5.12
C GLU A 160 -30.06 11.53 -3.88
N GLU A 161 -31.08 12.34 -4.10
CA GLU A 161 -31.85 13.02 -3.06
C GLU A 161 -32.45 12.01 -2.06
N GLY A 162 -32.48 12.38 -0.77
CA GLY A 162 -32.92 11.50 0.32
C GLY A 162 -31.91 10.44 0.77
N LYS A 163 -30.87 10.13 -0.03
CA LYS A 163 -29.81 9.21 0.36
C LYS A 163 -28.69 9.92 1.13
N SER A 164 -28.25 9.31 2.23
CA SER A 164 -27.08 9.78 2.97
C SER A 164 -25.80 9.11 2.47
N ARG A 165 -24.66 9.78 2.61
CA ARG A 165 -23.34 9.17 2.42
C ARG A 165 -22.51 9.21 3.69
N LEU A 166 -21.79 8.11 3.90
CA LEU A 166 -20.79 7.96 4.96
C LEU A 166 -19.38 8.27 4.46
N GLY A 167 -19.19 8.51 3.16
CA GLY A 167 -17.87 8.76 2.59
C GLY A 167 -17.90 8.89 1.07
N PHE A 168 -16.71 8.83 0.46
CA PHE A 168 -16.49 9.01 -0.97
C PHE A 168 -15.49 8.00 -1.52
N ARG A 169 -15.45 7.86 -2.84
CA ARG A 169 -14.47 7.02 -3.55
C ARG A 169 -13.69 7.89 -4.54
N TYR A 170 -12.38 7.74 -4.54
CA TYR A 170 -11.48 8.31 -5.53
C TYR A 170 -11.02 7.18 -6.47
N ARG A 171 -11.16 7.38 -7.78
CA ARG A 171 -10.83 6.39 -8.81
C ARG A 171 -9.89 6.95 -9.85
N GLU A 172 -9.04 6.08 -10.37
CA GLU A 172 -8.16 6.40 -11.49
C GLU A 172 -8.98 6.68 -12.77
N GLY A 173 -8.65 7.75 -13.49
CA GLY A 173 -9.32 8.11 -14.75
C GLY A 173 -10.68 8.82 -14.61
N SER A 174 -11.12 9.17 -13.40
CA SER A 174 -12.39 9.87 -13.14
C SER A 174 -12.23 10.97 -12.08
N ASP A 175 -11.43 12.01 -12.38
CA ASP A 175 -11.16 13.10 -11.43
C ASP A 175 -12.28 14.17 -11.44
N PRO A 176 -12.71 14.77 -10.30
CA PRO A 176 -12.22 14.64 -8.91
C PRO A 176 -13.37 14.80 -7.84
N PRO A 177 -13.19 15.05 -6.50
CA PRO A 177 -12.42 16.16 -5.88
C PRO A 177 -11.68 15.79 -4.58
N MET A 178 -10.36 16.01 -4.53
CA MET A 178 -9.76 16.51 -3.30
C MET A 178 -9.14 17.86 -3.61
N GLN A 179 -9.22 18.76 -2.65
CA GLN A 179 -8.65 20.10 -2.77
C GLN A 179 -8.16 20.57 -1.41
N VAL A 180 -7.12 21.39 -1.42
CA VAL A 180 -6.72 22.13 -0.23
C VAL A 180 -7.67 23.32 -0.08
N ILE A 181 -8.41 23.38 1.03
CA ILE A 181 -9.32 24.49 1.34
C ILE A 181 -8.75 25.48 2.34
N ARG A 182 -7.70 25.09 3.07
CA ARG A 182 -6.95 25.96 4.01
C ARG A 182 -5.54 25.41 4.18
N ALA A 183 -4.55 26.30 4.27
CA ALA A 183 -3.19 25.97 4.63
C ALA A 183 -2.57 27.13 5.43
N GLU A 184 -1.91 26.82 6.53
CA GLU A 184 -1.27 27.82 7.38
C GLU A 184 -0.08 27.23 8.15
N TRP A 185 0.97 28.03 8.31
CA TRP A 185 2.10 27.70 9.17
C TRP A 185 1.74 27.92 10.63
N ARG A 186 2.12 27.00 11.50
CA ARG A 186 1.99 27.12 12.95
C ARG A 186 3.31 26.83 13.65
N ASN A 187 3.58 27.54 14.73
CA ASN A 187 4.72 27.27 15.61
C ASN A 187 4.39 26.14 16.61
N ALA A 188 5.37 25.78 17.44
CA ALA A 188 5.22 24.76 18.49
C ALA A 188 4.11 25.07 19.52
N ASN A 189 3.75 26.35 19.71
CA ASN A 189 2.67 26.79 20.59
C ASN A 189 1.29 26.71 19.91
N GLY A 190 1.24 26.34 18.62
CA GLY A 190 0.02 26.27 17.83
C GLY A 190 -0.46 27.61 17.27
N GLU A 191 0.35 28.68 17.41
CA GLU A 191 0.03 30.01 16.90
C GLU A 191 0.31 30.08 15.40
N VAL A 192 -0.57 30.77 14.67
CA VAL A 192 -0.43 30.95 13.22
C VAL A 192 0.69 31.95 12.93
N ILE A 193 1.64 31.53 12.09
CA ILE A 193 2.74 32.38 11.64
C ILE A 193 2.28 33.14 10.41
N GLN A 194 2.10 34.44 10.58
CA GLN A 194 1.77 35.34 9.49
C GLN A 194 3.04 35.64 8.67
N HIS A 195 2.90 35.81 7.35
CA HIS A 195 3.96 36.16 6.39
C HIS A 195 4.98 35.07 5.99
N GLN A 196 4.92 33.86 6.57
CA GLN A 196 5.71 32.74 6.05
C GLN A 196 5.11 32.27 4.69
N PRO A 197 5.88 32.24 3.59
CA PRO A 197 5.39 31.77 2.30
C PRO A 197 4.93 30.31 2.36
N LEU A 198 3.83 30.00 1.68
CA LEU A 198 3.31 28.64 1.58
C LEU A 198 3.98 27.92 0.39
N PRO A 199 4.48 26.69 0.59
CA PRO A 199 4.90 25.83 -0.52
C PRO A 199 3.70 25.34 -1.33
N GLU A 200 3.95 24.80 -2.52
CA GLU A 200 2.93 24.02 -3.23
C GLU A 200 2.61 22.74 -2.43
N ILE A 201 1.33 22.44 -2.26
CA ILE A 201 0.87 21.28 -1.47
C ILE A 201 0.31 20.21 -2.40
N GLN A 202 1.02 19.10 -2.48
CA GLN A 202 0.60 17.92 -3.21
C GLN A 202 -0.15 16.95 -2.28
N ILE A 203 -1.44 16.70 -2.55
CA ILE A 203 -2.19 15.66 -1.86
C ILE A 203 -1.82 14.30 -2.45
N MET A 204 -1.47 13.35 -1.58
CA MET A 204 -1.06 12.00 -1.95
C MET A 204 -2.00 10.96 -1.32
N ALA A 205 -2.20 9.86 -2.04
CA ALA A 205 -2.72 8.66 -1.43
C ALA A 205 -1.69 8.08 -0.44
N PRO A 206 -2.11 7.38 0.61
CA PRO A 206 -1.18 6.59 1.41
C PRO A 206 -0.57 5.46 0.57
N PRO A 207 0.51 4.82 1.04
CA PRO A 207 1.12 3.71 0.33
C PRO A 207 0.15 2.53 0.30
N ARG A 208 0.08 1.84 -0.84
CA ARG A 208 -0.70 0.62 -0.99
C ARG A 208 0.23 -0.58 -0.97
N VAL A 209 -0.03 -1.50 -0.04
CA VAL A 209 0.60 -2.83 -0.06
C VAL A 209 -0.26 -3.76 -0.91
N LEU A 210 0.40 -4.47 -1.83
CA LEU A 210 -0.28 -5.43 -2.69
C LEU A 210 -0.83 -6.58 -1.86
N ARG A 211 -2.11 -6.90 -2.08
CA ARG A 211 -2.77 -8.05 -1.47
C ARG A 211 -2.74 -9.24 -2.42
N VAL A 212 -2.95 -10.44 -1.88
CA VAL A 212 -3.18 -11.66 -2.68
C VAL A 212 -4.34 -11.49 -3.67
N SER A 213 -5.33 -10.64 -3.36
CA SER A 213 -6.44 -10.33 -4.28
C SER A 213 -6.05 -9.39 -5.42
N ASP A 214 -4.96 -8.63 -5.26
CA ASP A 214 -4.51 -7.65 -6.25
C ASP A 214 -3.70 -8.31 -7.36
N VAL A 215 -3.17 -9.52 -7.12
CA VAL A 215 -2.34 -10.27 -8.06
C VAL A 215 -3.00 -11.61 -8.40
N ARG A 216 -2.92 -12.04 -9.66
CA ARG A 216 -3.42 -13.36 -10.09
C ARG A 216 -2.43 -14.46 -9.74
N GLU A 217 -2.22 -14.70 -8.45
CA GLU A 217 -1.35 -15.77 -7.95
C GLU A 217 -2.13 -17.04 -7.64
N THR A 218 -1.50 -18.19 -7.92
CA THR A 218 -1.95 -19.52 -7.52
C THR A 218 -0.90 -20.21 -6.67
N ILE A 219 -1.33 -21.19 -5.86
CA ILE A 219 -0.40 -22.05 -5.13
C ILE A 219 0.25 -22.98 -6.14
N ARG A 220 1.58 -23.10 -6.09
CA ARG A 220 2.35 -23.92 -7.04
C ARG A 220 2.06 -25.40 -6.81
N GLN A 221 2.03 -26.18 -7.87
CA GLN A 221 2.07 -27.64 -7.82
C GLN A 221 3.45 -28.06 -8.32
N MET A 222 4.18 -28.85 -7.54
CA MET A 222 5.57 -29.20 -7.85
C MET A 222 5.86 -30.64 -7.45
N SER A 223 6.71 -31.32 -8.22
CA SER A 223 7.24 -32.62 -7.81
C SER A 223 8.10 -32.52 -6.55
N ALA A 224 8.32 -33.65 -5.87
CA ALA A 224 9.16 -33.68 -4.66
C ALA A 224 10.60 -33.21 -4.92
N ASP A 225 11.16 -33.52 -6.09
CA ASP A 225 12.53 -33.13 -6.47
C ASP A 225 12.63 -31.62 -6.76
N GLU A 226 11.67 -31.05 -7.49
CA GLU A 226 11.60 -29.60 -7.71
C GLU A 226 11.36 -28.84 -6.40
N MET A 227 10.52 -29.39 -5.51
CA MET A 227 10.24 -28.81 -4.20
C MET A 227 11.51 -28.67 -3.37
N LYS A 228 12.37 -29.69 -3.36
CA LYS A 228 13.64 -29.67 -2.60
C LYS A 228 14.54 -28.53 -3.05
N HIS A 229 14.65 -28.30 -4.36
CA HIS A 229 15.44 -27.19 -4.91
C HIS A 229 14.77 -25.84 -4.65
N TRP A 230 13.45 -25.77 -4.77
CA TRP A 230 12.70 -24.54 -4.54
C TRP A 230 12.72 -24.11 -3.06
N LEU A 231 12.78 -25.03 -2.11
CA LEU A 231 12.89 -24.71 -0.68
C LEU A 231 14.30 -24.27 -0.24
N ALA A 232 15.30 -24.37 -1.12
CA ALA A 232 16.64 -23.89 -0.82
C ALA A 232 16.62 -22.39 -0.48
N GLY A 233 17.16 -22.02 0.68
CA GLY A 233 17.16 -20.65 1.18
C GLY A 233 15.92 -20.25 1.97
N SER A 234 14.91 -21.11 2.08
CA SER A 234 13.77 -20.83 2.97
C SER A 234 14.19 -20.89 4.44
N ALA A 235 13.85 -19.85 5.20
CA ALA A 235 14.01 -19.75 6.64
C ALA A 235 13.10 -20.74 7.41
N VAL A 236 12.13 -21.35 6.72
CA VAL A 236 11.23 -22.35 7.29
C VAL A 236 11.33 -23.66 6.54
N GLN A 237 11.38 -24.75 7.29
CA GLN A 237 11.43 -26.12 6.79
C GLN A 237 10.22 -26.88 7.31
N GLY A 238 9.83 -27.97 6.65
CA GLY A 238 8.73 -28.82 7.06
C GLY A 238 7.46 -28.68 6.22
N THR A 239 6.39 -29.25 6.74
CA THR A 239 5.10 -29.38 6.06
C THR A 239 4.01 -28.70 6.86
N TYR A 240 3.19 -27.93 6.18
CA TYR A 240 2.25 -26.99 6.77
C TYR A 240 0.84 -27.21 6.25
N ARG A 241 -0.13 -26.73 7.01
CA ARG A 241 -1.53 -26.68 6.61
C ARG A 241 -2.03 -25.24 6.68
N LEU A 242 -2.82 -24.84 5.69
CA LEU A 242 -3.56 -23.59 5.73
C LEU A 242 -4.68 -23.67 6.76
N VAL A 243 -4.64 -22.79 7.75
CA VAL A 243 -5.80 -22.49 8.61
C VAL A 243 -6.77 -21.69 7.75
N GLY A 244 -8.07 -22.03 7.74
CA GLY A 244 -9.09 -21.23 7.03
C GLY A 244 -9.05 -21.28 5.48
N GLY A 245 -8.23 -22.15 4.88
CA GLY A 245 -8.15 -22.35 3.43
C GLY A 245 -7.32 -21.31 2.67
N ASN A 246 -7.49 -21.23 1.35
CA ASN A 246 -6.70 -20.36 0.45
C ASN A 246 -7.22 -18.90 0.36
N VAL A 247 -7.73 -18.39 1.49
CA VAL A 247 -8.27 -17.03 1.60
C VAL A 247 -7.44 -16.26 2.62
N GLN A 248 -7.09 -15.02 2.29
CA GLN A 248 -6.43 -14.12 3.23
C GLN A 248 -7.32 -13.91 4.46
N GLN A 249 -6.73 -14.12 5.62
CA GLN A 249 -7.34 -13.87 6.91
C GLN A 249 -6.76 -12.62 7.54
N ARG A 250 -7.53 -12.01 8.44
CA ARG A 250 -7.04 -10.95 9.31
C ARG A 250 -6.17 -11.56 10.41
N THR A 251 -4.87 -11.29 10.37
CA THR A 251 -3.89 -11.74 11.35
C THR A 251 -3.38 -10.55 12.17
N PRO A 252 -2.66 -10.78 13.28
CA PRO A 252 -1.93 -9.71 13.96
C PRO A 252 -0.97 -8.95 13.04
N ALA A 253 -0.39 -9.63 12.03
CA ALA A 253 0.53 -9.07 11.02
C ALA A 253 -0.19 -8.49 9.78
N GLY A 254 -1.47 -8.11 9.89
CA GLY A 254 -2.26 -7.67 8.73
C GLY A 254 -2.90 -8.85 7.99
N ARG A 255 -3.25 -8.66 6.71
CA ARG A 255 -3.92 -9.70 5.92
C ARG A 255 -2.93 -10.70 5.33
N GLY A 256 -3.10 -11.98 5.63
CA GLY A 256 -2.20 -13.04 5.15
C GLY A 256 -2.82 -14.43 5.19
N LEU A 257 -2.07 -15.41 4.68
CA LEU A 257 -2.39 -16.83 4.73
C LEU A 257 -1.72 -17.43 5.96
N VAL A 258 -2.51 -18.04 6.84
CA VAL A 258 -2.03 -18.58 8.12
C VAL A 258 -1.69 -20.05 7.97
N LEU A 259 -0.47 -20.42 8.35
CA LEU A 259 0.06 -21.77 8.25
C LEU A 259 0.51 -22.28 9.62
N THR A 260 0.13 -23.52 9.91
CA THR A 260 0.52 -24.25 11.11
C THR A 260 1.28 -25.50 10.70
N GLU A 261 2.40 -25.76 11.36
CA GLU A 261 3.21 -26.95 11.10
C GLU A 261 2.43 -28.22 11.46
N VAL A 262 2.53 -29.23 10.59
CA VAL A 262 1.92 -30.54 10.82
C VAL A 262 3.01 -31.46 11.31
N ALA A 263 2.91 -31.90 12.57
CA ALA A 263 3.83 -32.90 13.11
C ALA A 263 3.78 -34.18 12.25
N THR A 264 4.94 -34.58 11.73
CA THR A 264 5.15 -35.74 10.86
C THR A 264 4.70 -37.06 11.48
N ASP A 265 4.54 -37.14 12.81
CA ASP A 265 4.02 -38.33 13.49
C ASP A 265 2.49 -38.48 13.43
N SER A 266 1.73 -37.42 13.14
CA SER A 266 0.26 -37.51 13.04
C SER A 266 -0.24 -38.19 11.76
N THR A 267 0.63 -38.34 10.75
CA THR A 267 0.35 -39.08 9.51
C THR A 267 0.69 -40.57 9.60
N LYS A 268 1.32 -41.05 10.68
CA LYS A 268 1.47 -42.48 10.97
C LYS A 268 0.19 -43.06 11.56
N ARG A 269 -0.91 -43.17 10.77
CA ARG A 269 -1.99 -44.16 10.98
C ARG A 269 -3.17 -44.13 9.98
N ARG A 270 -3.08 -43.44 8.84
CA ARG A 270 -4.14 -43.59 7.82
C ARG A 270 -3.88 -44.80 6.94
N SER A 271 -4.74 -45.82 7.07
CA SER A 271 -4.72 -46.98 6.18
C SER A 271 -5.01 -46.54 4.75
N TRP A 272 -4.50 -47.28 3.78
CA TRP A 272 -4.61 -46.92 2.36
C TRP A 272 -6.08 -46.78 1.89
N TRP A 273 -7.00 -47.56 2.47
CA TRP A 273 -8.45 -47.46 2.23
C TRP A 273 -9.05 -46.14 2.75
N GLN A 274 -8.57 -45.64 3.90
CA GLN A 274 -9.03 -44.36 4.45
C GLN A 274 -8.57 -43.17 3.61
N ARG A 275 -7.46 -43.29 2.87
CA ARG A 275 -6.99 -42.27 1.93
C ARG A 275 -7.85 -42.18 0.67
N LEU A 276 -8.52 -43.27 0.28
CA LEU A 276 -9.43 -43.32 -0.88
C LEU A 276 -10.82 -42.74 -0.57
N LEU A 277 -11.30 -42.88 0.67
CA LEU A 277 -12.67 -42.45 1.06
C LEU A 277 -12.76 -41.00 1.52
N VAL A 278 -11.69 -40.45 2.13
CA VAL A 278 -11.65 -39.06 2.59
C VAL A 278 -10.30 -38.46 2.19
N PRO A 279 -10.25 -37.56 1.18
CA PRO A 279 -9.01 -36.89 0.85
C PRO A 279 -8.47 -36.19 2.09
N GLY A 280 -7.18 -36.42 2.39
CA GLY A 280 -6.51 -35.76 3.50
C GLY A 280 -6.49 -34.24 3.34
N PRO A 281 -6.25 -33.50 4.43
CA PRO A 281 -6.03 -32.06 4.29
C PRO A 281 -4.85 -31.82 3.34
N THR A 282 -5.01 -30.88 2.40
CA THR A 282 -3.91 -30.49 1.52
C THR A 282 -2.75 -29.96 2.37
N LEU A 283 -1.57 -30.51 2.11
CA LEU A 283 -0.33 -30.15 2.78
C LEU A 283 0.49 -29.24 1.87
N TYR A 284 1.18 -28.29 2.48
CA TYR A 284 1.93 -27.26 1.79
C TYR A 284 3.35 -27.19 2.31
N HIS A 285 4.25 -26.84 1.41
CA HIS A 285 5.57 -26.33 1.74
C HIS A 285 5.58 -24.81 1.55
N VAL A 286 6.41 -24.14 2.32
CA VAL A 286 6.45 -22.68 2.38
C VAL A 286 7.87 -22.21 2.10
N ARG A 287 8.03 -21.28 1.16
CA ARG A 287 9.29 -20.56 0.92
C ARG A 287 9.16 -19.14 1.44
N VAL A 288 9.84 -18.87 2.55
CA VAL A 288 9.96 -17.54 3.16
C VAL A 288 11.44 -17.29 3.38
N GLU A 289 12.02 -16.32 2.68
CA GLU A 289 13.46 -16.07 2.72
C GLU A 289 13.83 -15.06 3.81
N HIS A 290 12.99 -14.04 4.02
CA HIS A 290 13.25 -12.93 4.93
C HIS A 290 12.04 -12.72 5.87
N PRO A 291 11.71 -13.69 6.75
CA PRO A 291 10.61 -13.52 7.68
C PRO A 291 10.97 -12.56 8.82
N LEU A 292 9.99 -11.78 9.28
CA LEU A 292 10.05 -11.23 10.63
C LEU A 292 9.75 -12.36 11.62
N THR A 293 10.68 -12.66 12.51
CA THR A 293 10.47 -13.65 13.58
C THR A 293 10.28 -12.94 14.91
N ILE A 294 9.15 -13.19 15.59
CA ILE A 294 8.81 -12.49 16.84
C ILE A 294 7.91 -13.32 17.74
N GLU A 295 8.04 -13.14 19.05
CA GLU A 295 7.10 -13.65 20.04
C GLU A 295 5.73 -12.96 19.93
N LEU A 296 4.64 -13.72 19.88
CA LEU A 296 3.29 -13.15 19.74
C LEU A 296 2.95 -12.21 20.90
N GLY A 297 3.46 -12.48 22.10
CA GLY A 297 3.30 -11.60 23.27
C GLY A 297 3.95 -10.22 23.10
N GLU A 298 5.04 -10.14 22.34
CA GLU A 298 5.76 -8.88 22.08
C GLU A 298 5.17 -8.08 20.91
N TRP A 299 4.34 -8.71 20.08
CA TRP A 299 3.76 -8.10 18.89
C TRP A 299 3.04 -6.78 19.20
N LYS A 300 2.31 -6.70 20.32
CA LYS A 300 1.60 -5.47 20.72
C LYS A 300 2.56 -4.28 20.92
N ARG A 301 3.78 -4.53 21.42
CA ARG A 301 4.83 -3.51 21.55
C ARG A 301 5.37 -3.14 20.18
N GLN A 302 5.63 -4.12 19.31
CA GLN A 302 6.06 -3.87 17.93
C GLN A 302 5.05 -2.99 17.17
N VAL A 303 3.75 -3.27 17.28
CA VAL A 303 2.69 -2.46 16.64
C VAL A 303 2.71 -1.00 17.12
N LYS A 304 3.04 -0.75 18.40
CA LYS A 304 3.19 0.64 18.88
C LYS A 304 4.38 1.34 18.21
N GLN A 305 5.49 0.64 18.03
CA GLN A 305 6.66 1.17 17.31
C GLN A 305 6.33 1.44 15.85
N ILE A 306 5.71 0.47 15.16
CA ILE A 306 5.26 0.61 13.76
C ILE A 306 4.41 1.88 13.58
N LYS A 307 3.43 2.08 14.48
CA LYS A 307 2.56 3.27 14.43
C LYS A 307 3.32 4.57 14.65
N ARG A 308 4.34 4.60 15.52
CA ARG A 308 5.19 5.78 15.74
C ARG A 308 6.02 6.09 14.50
N GLU A 309 6.62 5.08 13.88
CA GLU A 309 7.40 5.25 12.65
C GLU A 309 6.53 5.78 11.51
N ALA A 310 5.33 5.24 11.33
CA ALA A 310 4.38 5.73 10.35
C ALA A 310 3.90 7.16 10.64
N ALA A 311 3.58 7.46 11.90
CA ALA A 311 3.20 8.81 12.33
C ALA A 311 4.32 9.82 12.06
N GLY A 312 5.59 9.42 12.24
CA GLY A 312 6.77 10.21 11.89
C GLY A 312 6.93 10.50 10.40
N LEU A 313 6.11 9.89 9.53
CA LEU A 313 6.04 10.16 8.10
C LEU A 313 4.69 10.77 7.68
N GLY A 314 3.88 11.18 8.65
CA GLY A 314 2.54 11.73 8.41
C GLY A 314 1.57 10.70 7.84
N LEU A 315 1.85 9.40 7.99
CA LEU A 315 0.97 8.31 7.57
C LEU A 315 -0.07 8.05 8.65
N ASP A 316 -1.29 8.55 8.41
CA ASP A 316 -2.48 8.26 9.21
C ASP A 316 -3.37 7.26 8.46
N ILE A 317 -3.08 5.98 8.68
CA ILE A 317 -3.77 4.83 8.05
C ILE A 317 -4.20 3.80 9.10
N GLU A 318 -5.17 2.96 8.75
CA GLU A 318 -5.70 1.91 9.63
C GLU A 318 -4.59 0.96 10.12
N THR A 319 -4.77 0.37 11.32
CA THR A 319 -3.73 -0.44 11.97
C THR A 319 -3.24 -1.62 11.12
N ASP A 320 -4.14 -2.30 10.41
CA ASP A 320 -3.74 -3.41 9.54
C ASP A 320 -2.89 -2.90 8.37
N ALA A 321 -3.27 -1.76 7.77
CA ALA A 321 -2.56 -1.17 6.64
C ALA A 321 -1.19 -0.62 7.03
N VAL A 322 -1.04 -0.03 8.22
CA VAL A 322 0.28 0.43 8.70
C VAL A 322 1.22 -0.74 8.98
N ILE A 323 0.70 -1.86 9.48
CA ILE A 323 1.49 -3.07 9.70
C ILE A 323 1.92 -3.67 8.36
N GLU A 324 0.99 -3.81 7.41
CA GLU A 324 1.30 -4.27 6.04
C GLU A 324 2.38 -3.39 5.41
N TRP A 325 2.22 -2.06 5.48
CA TRP A 325 3.20 -1.10 4.96
C TRP A 325 4.57 -1.26 5.59
N TRP A 326 4.62 -1.42 6.91
CA TRP A 326 5.88 -1.56 7.63
C TRP A 326 6.58 -2.86 7.26
N LEU A 327 5.84 -3.96 7.17
CA LEU A 327 6.41 -5.25 6.77
C LEU A 327 7.02 -5.18 5.37
N ASP A 328 6.30 -4.59 4.42
CA ASP A 328 6.77 -4.41 3.06
C ASP A 328 7.98 -3.46 3.00
N ARG A 329 7.95 -2.34 3.75
CA ARG A 329 9.06 -1.39 3.88
C ARG A 329 10.39 -2.05 4.25
N TYR A 330 10.35 -3.02 5.16
CA TYR A 330 11.52 -3.76 5.63
C TYR A 330 11.78 -5.06 4.83
N ALA A 331 11.10 -5.21 3.69
CA ALA A 331 11.23 -6.36 2.78
C ALA A 331 10.92 -7.71 3.44
N TYR A 332 10.05 -7.72 4.46
CA TYR A 332 9.60 -8.97 5.06
C TYR A 332 8.62 -9.68 4.13
N ASP A 333 8.95 -10.91 3.75
CA ASP A 333 8.09 -11.73 2.89
C ASP A 333 7.14 -12.63 3.69
N GLY A 334 7.31 -12.70 5.01
CA GLY A 334 6.38 -13.36 5.92
C GLY A 334 6.62 -12.97 7.37
N VAL A 335 5.78 -13.50 8.27
CA VAL A 335 5.95 -13.36 9.72
C VAL A 335 5.88 -14.73 10.37
N ILE A 336 6.82 -15.02 11.26
CA ILE A 336 6.83 -16.22 12.10
C ILE A 336 6.53 -15.77 13.52
N PHE A 337 5.38 -16.19 14.04
CA PHE A 337 5.00 -16.00 15.43
C PHE A 337 5.38 -17.24 16.25
N HIS A 338 6.15 -17.01 17.32
CA HIS A 338 6.37 -17.97 18.42
C HIS A 338 5.44 -17.66 19.60
N GLY A 339 5.28 -18.61 20.53
CA GLY A 339 4.38 -18.47 21.67
C GLY A 339 2.91 -18.28 21.27
N ALA A 340 2.52 -18.83 20.12
CA ALA A 340 1.24 -18.54 19.46
C ALA A 340 0.08 -19.43 19.95
N ALA A 341 0.32 -20.33 20.91
CA ALA A 341 -0.60 -21.39 21.32
C ALA A 341 -1.95 -20.85 21.81
N GLN A 342 -1.95 -19.75 22.58
CA GLN A 342 -3.19 -19.17 23.11
C GLN A 342 -4.15 -18.69 22.00
N ARG A 343 -3.61 -18.20 20.89
CA ARG A 343 -4.41 -17.64 19.78
C ARG A 343 -4.71 -18.68 18.71
N TYR A 344 -3.75 -19.55 18.41
CA TYR A 344 -3.79 -20.43 17.25
C TYR A 344 -3.78 -21.91 17.59
N GLN A 345 -3.63 -22.31 18.86
CA GLN A 345 -3.46 -23.71 19.31
C GLN A 345 -2.14 -24.37 18.87
N PHE A 346 -1.24 -23.60 18.26
CA PHE A 346 0.10 -24.03 17.87
C PHE A 346 1.12 -23.04 18.42
N ASP A 347 2.24 -23.56 18.92
CA ASP A 347 3.31 -22.73 19.46
C ASP A 347 3.95 -21.84 18.38
N ARG A 348 4.09 -22.37 17.17
CA ARG A 348 4.64 -21.68 16.01
C ARG A 348 3.60 -21.54 14.90
N VAL A 349 3.46 -20.32 14.37
CA VAL A 349 2.56 -19.99 13.26
C VAL A 349 3.30 -19.15 12.23
N ILE A 350 3.13 -19.48 10.96
CA ILE A 350 3.67 -18.71 9.84
C ILE A 350 2.53 -17.96 9.16
N VAL A 351 2.72 -16.69 8.90
CA VAL A 351 1.85 -15.86 8.07
C VAL A 351 2.62 -15.49 6.81
N VAL A 352 2.13 -15.93 5.65
CA VAL A 352 2.67 -15.50 4.35
C VAL A 352 1.72 -14.53 3.67
N PHE A 353 2.28 -13.60 2.90
CA PHE A 353 1.50 -12.54 2.27
C PHE A 353 1.15 -12.82 0.81
N ARG A 354 1.73 -13.87 0.21
CA ARG A 354 1.52 -14.24 -1.20
C ARG A 354 1.24 -15.74 -1.35
N ARG A 355 0.47 -16.11 -2.38
CA ARG A 355 0.25 -17.53 -2.72
C ARG A 355 1.46 -18.12 -3.42
N GLY A 356 2.25 -17.29 -4.10
CA GLY A 356 3.48 -17.72 -4.76
C GLY A 356 4.56 -18.29 -3.82
N GLN A 357 4.40 -18.09 -2.51
CA GLN A 357 5.25 -18.62 -1.44
C GLN A 357 4.82 -20.01 -0.96
N LEU A 358 3.74 -20.55 -1.51
CA LEU A 358 3.21 -21.86 -1.17
C LEU A 358 3.34 -22.82 -2.35
N ALA A 359 3.69 -24.06 -2.04
CA ALA A 359 3.68 -25.15 -2.99
C ALA A 359 3.03 -26.39 -2.37
N ALA A 360 2.26 -27.12 -3.17
CA ALA A 360 1.73 -28.44 -2.82
C ALA A 360 2.45 -29.52 -3.65
N VAL A 361 2.52 -30.72 -3.09
CA VAL A 361 3.02 -31.95 -3.75
C VAL A 361 1.86 -32.77 -4.26
#